data_AF-A0A246G4F2-F1
#
_entry.id   AF-A0A246G4F2-F1
#
_cell.length_a   1.000
_cell.length_b   1.000
_cell.length_c   1.000
_cell.angle_alpha   90.00
_cell.angle_beta   90.00
_cell.angle_gamma   90.00
#
_symmetry.space_group_name_H-M   'P 1'
#
loop_
_entity.id
_entity.type
_entity.pdbx_description
1 polymer ?
#
loop_
_entity_poly.entity_id
_entity_poly.type
_entity_poly.pdbx_seq_one_letter_code
_entity_poly.pdbx_strand_id
1 'polypeptide(L)'
;MEIQISETSDWQLFAAIAETLEHGLNGEWAVKADGLDQRYWDLLVEGQTLTLHLEHYLGISLLMPGQGESLEGLSDLGLRAYRLVVPFVR
;
A
#
# COMPACT_ATOMS: atom_id res chain seq x y z
N MET A 1 7.74 4.50 6.11
CA MET A 1 8.56 3.48 5.39
C MET A 1 7.80 3.08 4.14
N GLU A 2 8.48 2.90 3.01
CA GLU A 2 7.88 2.40 1.77
C GLU A 2 8.36 0.96 1.51
N ILE A 3 7.48 0.11 0.99
CA ILE A 3 7.84 -1.22 0.49
C ILE A 3 7.52 -1.31 -0.99
N GLN A 4 8.50 -1.78 -1.77
CA GLN A 4 8.28 -2.20 -3.15
C GLN A 4 7.59 -3.56 -3.16
N ILE A 5 6.40 -3.65 -3.77
CA ILE A 5 5.64 -4.90 -3.87
C ILE A 5 5.88 -5.55 -5.22
N SER A 6 5.92 -4.79 -6.31
CA SER A 6 6.24 -5.34 -7.63
C SER A 6 6.85 -4.27 -8.52
N GLU A 7 7.87 -4.60 -9.29
CA GLU A 7 8.44 -3.68 -10.29
C GLU A 7 7.55 -3.50 -11.54
N THR A 8 6.49 -4.29 -11.66
CA THR A 8 5.59 -4.26 -12.82
C THR A 8 4.33 -3.44 -12.52
N SER A 9 3.95 -2.57 -13.45
CA SER A 9 2.67 -1.86 -13.41
C SER A 9 1.51 -2.81 -13.77
N ASP A 10 1.05 -3.59 -12.80
CA ASP A 10 -0.01 -4.58 -12.96
C ASP A 10 -1.30 -4.13 -12.24
N TRP A 11 -2.31 -3.77 -13.04
CA TRP A 11 -3.61 -3.31 -12.55
C TRP A 11 -4.36 -4.38 -11.73
N GLN A 12 -4.28 -5.64 -12.15
CA GLN A 12 -5.00 -6.72 -11.47
C GLN A 12 -4.36 -7.01 -10.11
N LEU A 13 -3.02 -7.00 -10.05
CA LEU A 13 -2.30 -7.11 -8.80
C LEU A 13 -2.60 -5.93 -7.87
N PHE A 14 -2.58 -4.70 -8.38
CA PHE A 14 -2.91 -3.51 -7.60
C PHE A 14 -4.31 -3.61 -6.98
N ALA A 15 -5.32 -4.00 -7.76
CA ALA A 15 -6.68 -4.18 -7.29
C ALA A 15 -6.79 -5.27 -6.20
N ALA A 16 -6.07 -6.39 -6.36
CA ALA A 16 -6.05 -7.47 -5.38
C ALA A 16 -5.39 -7.05 -4.05
N ILE A 17 -4.30 -6.27 -4.12
CA ILE A 17 -3.64 -5.71 -2.94
C ILE A 17 -4.58 -4.71 -2.25
N ALA A 18 -5.23 -3.83 -3.01
CA ALA A 18 -6.18 -2.87 -2.47
C ALA A 18 -7.32 -3.58 -1.71
N GLU A 19 -7.95 -4.59 -2.31
CA GLU A 19 -9.00 -5.38 -1.65
C GLU A 19 -8.49 -6.08 -0.38
N THR A 20 -7.27 -6.64 -0.44
CA THR A 20 -6.66 -7.31 0.72
C THR A 20 -6.40 -6.34 1.87
N LEU A 21 -5.93 -5.13 1.57
CA LEU A 21 -5.68 -4.09 2.58
C LEU A 21 -6.99 -3.59 3.19
N GLU A 22 -7.99 -3.28 2.36
CA GLU A 22 -9.30 -2.80 2.80
C GLU A 22 -9.97 -3.79 3.77
N HIS A 23 -10.11 -5.05 3.36
CA HIS A 23 -10.73 -6.08 4.18
C HIS A 23 -9.86 -6.51 5.37
N GLY A 24 -8.54 -6.66 5.16
CA GLY A 24 -7.62 -7.14 6.19
C GLY A 24 -7.37 -6.13 7.32
N LEU A 25 -7.56 -4.84 7.04
CA LEU A 25 -7.38 -3.77 8.02
C LEU A 25 -8.69 -3.14 8.48
N ASN A 26 -9.83 -3.52 7.87
CA ASN A 26 -11.12 -2.86 8.09
C ASN A 26 -11.01 -1.34 7.85
N GLY A 27 -10.36 -0.98 6.73
CA GLY A 27 -10.12 0.40 6.33
C GLY A 27 -11.15 0.93 5.33
N GLU A 28 -11.12 2.23 5.10
CA GLU A 28 -11.94 2.90 4.09
C GLU A 28 -11.05 3.72 3.15
N TRP A 29 -11.26 3.61 1.84
CA TRP A 29 -10.53 4.39 0.85
C TRP A 29 -10.98 5.86 0.88
N ALA A 30 -10.18 6.71 1.50
CA ALA A 30 -10.46 8.15 1.60
C ALA A 30 -10.13 8.90 0.30
N VAL A 31 -9.10 8.45 -0.43
CA VAL A 31 -8.68 9.03 -1.70
C VAL A 31 -8.42 7.90 -2.70
N LYS A 32 -8.92 8.08 -3.93
CA LYS A 32 -8.56 7.27 -5.10
C LYS A 32 -8.20 8.20 -6.25
N ALA A 33 -6.95 8.65 -6.29
CA ALA A 33 -6.47 9.53 -7.33
C ALA A 33 -5.94 8.70 -8.50
N ASP A 34 -6.64 8.74 -9.63
CA ASP A 34 -6.28 8.01 -10.84
C ASP A 34 -5.79 8.98 -11.93
N GLY A 35 -4.54 8.81 -12.34
CA GLY A 35 -3.93 9.45 -13.51
C GLY A 35 -3.80 8.48 -14.69
N LEU A 36 -3.23 8.97 -15.80
CA LEU A 36 -3.00 8.15 -17.00
C LEU A 36 -2.00 7.02 -16.74
N ASP A 37 -0.89 7.35 -16.08
CA ASP A 37 0.24 6.43 -15.86
C ASP A 37 0.47 6.12 -14.38
N GLN A 38 -0.35 6.67 -13.48
CA GLN A 38 -0.12 6.58 -12.05
C GLN A 38 -1.41 6.59 -11.25
N ARG A 39 -1.40 5.95 -10.08
CA ARG A 39 -2.51 5.92 -9.13
C ARG A 39 -2.02 5.97 -7.70
N TYR A 40 -2.72 6.75 -6.88
CA TYR A 40 -2.41 6.98 -5.48
C TYR A 40 -3.70 6.82 -4.69
N TRP A 41 -3.80 5.73 -3.94
CA TRP A 41 -4.97 5.41 -3.16
C TRP A 41 -4.63 5.46 -1.67
N ASP A 42 -5.31 6.34 -0.93
CA ASP A 42 -5.14 6.48 0.52
C ASP A 42 -6.20 5.66 1.24
N LEU A 43 -5.74 4.68 2.03
CA LEU A 43 -6.57 3.89 2.92
C LEU A 43 -6.50 4.48 4.33
N LEU A 44 -7.64 4.89 4.88
CA LEU A 44 -7.77 5.33 6.24
C LEU A 44 -8.08 4.14 7.15
N VAL A 45 -7.26 3.94 8.18
CA VAL A 45 -7.42 2.89 9.20
C VAL A 45 -7.13 3.50 10.56
N GLU A 46 -8.10 3.48 11.47
CA GLU A 46 -7.91 3.92 12.87
C GLU A 46 -7.31 5.35 13.00
N GLY A 47 -7.61 6.23 12.05
CA GLY A 47 -7.11 7.62 12.01
C GLY A 47 -5.69 7.77 11.43
N GLN A 48 -5.10 6.71 10.92
CA GLN A 48 -3.82 6.71 10.21
C GLN A 48 -4.02 6.35 8.73
N THR A 49 -3.06 6.74 7.89
CA THR A 49 -3.15 6.56 6.44
C THR A 49 -2.05 5.63 5.93
N LEU A 50 -2.44 4.70 5.06
CA LEU A 50 -1.58 3.94 4.16
C LEU A 50 -1.80 4.46 2.75
N THR A 51 -0.75 4.58 1.94
CA THR A 51 -0.90 4.99 0.54
C THR A 51 -0.38 3.89 -0.38
N LEU A 52 -1.27 3.34 -1.22
CA LEU A 52 -0.92 2.34 -2.23
C LEU A 52 -0.66 3.07 -3.56
N HIS A 53 0.51 2.84 -4.13
CA HIS A 53 0.93 3.42 -5.40
C HIS A 53 0.89 2.37 -6.50
N LEU A 54 0.48 2.79 -7.69
CA LEU A 54 0.76 2.11 -8.95
C LEU A 54 1.32 3.15 -9.91
N GLU A 55 2.52 2.93 -10.39
CA GLU A 55 3.20 3.81 -11.33
C GLU A 55 3.71 3.01 -12.52
N HIS A 56 3.57 3.54 -13.74
CA HIS A 56 3.93 2.83 -14.96
C HIS A 56 5.39 2.34 -14.97
N TYR A 57 6.32 3.17 -14.47
CA TYR A 57 7.75 2.87 -14.48
C TYR A 57 8.29 2.31 -13.16
N LEU A 58 7.60 2.53 -12.05
CA LEU A 58 8.04 2.08 -10.71
C LEU A 58 7.25 0.88 -10.20
N GLY A 59 6.16 0.49 -10.85
CA GLY A 59 5.34 -0.65 -10.45
C GLY A 59 4.44 -0.32 -9.26
N ILE A 60 4.37 -1.22 -8.28
CA ILE A 60 3.47 -1.14 -7.13
C ILE A 60 4.28 -1.02 -5.86
N SER A 61 4.00 0.02 -5.07
CA SER A 61 4.57 0.22 -3.74
C SER A 61 3.50 0.58 -2.71
N LEU A 62 3.82 0.39 -1.44
CA LEU A 62 2.97 0.78 -0.33
C LEU A 62 3.75 1.64 0.66
N LEU A 63 3.25 2.86 0.88
CA LEU A 63 3.74 3.75 1.92
C LEU A 63 3.01 3.45 3.23
N MET A 64 3.80 3.12 4.26
CA MET A 64 3.31 2.73 5.58
C MET A 64 3.71 3.72 6.68
N PRO A 65 2.82 3.97 7.66
CA PRO A 65 3.12 4.84 8.79
C PRO A 65 4.14 4.20 9.74
N GLY A 66 5.12 4.99 10.15
CA GLY A 66 6.23 4.58 11.01
C GLY A 66 7.29 5.67 11.10
N GLN A 67 8.31 5.44 11.90
CA GLN A 67 9.49 6.30 12.03
C GLN A 67 10.72 5.61 11.45
N GLY A 68 11.48 6.30 10.61
CA GLY A 68 12.67 5.73 9.98
C GLY A 68 12.37 4.80 8.80
N GLU A 69 13.42 4.10 8.35
CA GLU A 69 13.43 3.32 7.09
C GLU A 69 13.47 1.80 7.30
N SER A 70 13.42 1.33 8.56
CA SER A 70 13.46 -0.10 8.89
C SER A 70 12.11 -0.62 9.38
N LEU A 71 11.93 -1.94 9.32
CA LEU A 71 10.75 -2.62 9.85
C LEU A 71 10.55 -2.40 11.36
N GLU A 72 11.64 -2.22 12.11
CA GLU A 72 11.60 -1.92 13.56
C GLU A 72 10.94 -0.57 13.85
N GLY A 73 10.93 0.32 12.87
CA GLY A 73 10.33 1.64 12.93
C GLY A 73 8.84 1.69 12.54
N LEU A 74 8.25 0.57 12.11
CA LEU A 74 6.85 0.53 11.73
C LEU A 74 5.92 0.76 12.93
N SER A 75 4.84 1.50 12.70
CA SER A 75 3.70 1.49 13.61
C SER A 75 3.01 0.13 13.62
N ASP A 76 2.09 -0.10 14.56
CA ASP A 76 1.26 -1.31 14.57
C ASP A 76 0.50 -1.50 13.24
N LEU A 77 -0.12 -0.42 12.73
CA LEU A 77 -0.77 -0.42 11.42
C LEU A 77 0.22 -0.77 10.30
N GLY A 78 1.41 -0.18 10.31
CA GLY A 78 2.45 -0.49 9.33
C GLY A 78 2.84 -1.98 9.35
N LEU A 79 2.99 -2.57 10.53
CA LEU A 79 3.33 -4.00 10.66
C LEU A 79 2.19 -4.91 10.20
N ARG A 80 0.94 -4.56 10.50
CA ARG A 80 -0.26 -5.27 10.01
C ARG A 80 -0.35 -5.21 8.49
N ALA A 81 -0.18 -4.03 7.90
CA ALA A 81 -0.18 -3.83 6.46
C ALA A 81 0.94 -4.61 5.77
N TYR A 82 2.17 -4.55 6.31
CA TYR A 82 3.31 -5.32 5.82
C TYR A 82 3.01 -6.82 5.74
N ARG A 83 2.41 -7.41 6.78
CA ARG A 83 2.05 -8.83 6.81
C ARG A 83 1.02 -9.22 5.75
N LEU A 84 0.12 -8.30 5.39
CA LEU A 84 -0.88 -8.54 4.36
C LEU A 84 -0.29 -8.47 2.95
N VAL A 85 0.70 -7.60 2.72
CA VAL A 85 1.27 -7.39 1.38
C VAL A 85 2.49 -8.25 1.08
N VAL A 86 3.20 -8.76 2.09
CA VAL A 86 4.39 -9.61 1.89
C VAL A 86 4.19 -10.81 0.95
N PRO A 87 3.01 -11.49 0.91
CA PRO A 87 2.79 -12.59 -0.03
C PRO A 87 2.73 -12.18 -1.50
N PHE A 88 2.54 -10.88 -1.78
CA PHE A 88 2.47 -10.34 -3.14
C PHE A 88 3.82 -9.82 -3.64
N VAL A 89 4.83 -9.74 -2.77
CA VAL A 89 6.15 -9.20 -3.11
C VAL A 89 6.82 -10.11 -4.14
N ARG A 90 7.16 -9.55 -5.30
CA ARG A 90 7.75 -10.27 -6.43
C ARG A 90 8.69 -9.42 -7.27
#